data_AF-T1C5S8-F1
#
_entry.id   AF-T1C5S8-F1
#
_cell.length_a   1.000
_cell.length_b   1.000
_cell.length_c   1.000
_cell.angle_alpha   90.00
_cell.angle_beta   90.00
_cell.angle_gamma   90.00
#
_symmetry.space_group_name_H-M   'P 1'
#
loop_
_entity.id
_entity.type
_entity.pdbx_description
1 polymer ?
#
loop_
_entity_poly.entity_id
_entity_poly.type
_entity_poly.pdbx_seq_one_letter_code
_entity_poly.pdbx_strand_id
1 'polypeptide(L)'
;MNFVRRLSANNQSILFVGTKRQARDIVREEALRAGSPFVDHRWLGGMLTNFKTVKQSIKRLNELSLMIEDGSMDRLSKKEALTYQREKDKLARSLGGIVSMNGVPDALFVIDVGYQKNAVVEARKLGIPIIGIVDTNNSTEGIDYVIPGNDDSTRAIRLYARGVADAILEGRAQSLNEAISGEEFVEEESDVSEV
;
A
#
# COMPACT_ATOMS: atom_id res chain seq x y z
N MET A 1 2.66 1.08 17.51
CA MET A 1 3.30 1.64 16.29
C MET A 1 4.74 1.18 16.06
N ASN A 2 5.48 0.67 17.06
CA ASN A 2 6.87 0.22 16.90
C ASN A 2 7.10 -0.80 15.75
N PHE A 3 6.16 -1.71 15.54
CA PHE A 3 6.22 -2.68 14.43
C PHE A 3 6.30 -1.99 13.06
N VAL A 4 5.40 -1.02 12.80
CA VAL A 4 5.34 -0.24 11.55
C VAL A 4 6.62 0.56 11.32
N ARG A 5 7.13 1.21 12.37
CA ARG A 5 8.40 1.97 12.30
C ARG A 5 9.56 1.07 11.89
N ARG A 6 9.69 -0.09 12.52
CA ARG A 6 10.77 -1.06 12.23
C ARG A 6 10.70 -1.59 10.80
N LEU A 7 9.51 -1.97 10.32
CA LEU A 7 9.35 -2.39 8.93
C LEU A 7 9.80 -1.29 7.97
N SER A 8 9.37 -0.06 8.23
CA SER A 8 9.66 1.08 7.37
C SER A 8 11.13 1.49 7.40
N ALA A 9 11.81 1.34 8.54
CA ALA A 9 13.24 1.55 8.66
C ALA A 9 14.06 0.53 7.84
N ASN A 10 13.54 -0.70 7.72
CA ASN A 10 14.12 -1.75 6.87
C ASN A 10 13.69 -1.64 5.39
N ASN A 11 13.11 -0.50 4.99
CA ASN A 11 12.59 -0.25 3.64
C ASN A 11 11.54 -1.29 3.17
N GLN A 12 10.81 -1.89 4.12
CA GLN A 12 9.75 -2.85 3.83
C GLN A 12 8.43 -2.14 3.48
N SER A 13 7.63 -2.80 2.66
CA SER A 13 6.42 -2.24 2.08
C SER A 13 5.18 -2.56 2.89
N ILE A 14 4.36 -1.55 3.17
CA ILE A 14 3.10 -1.69 3.92
C ILE A 14 1.95 -1.31 3.01
N LEU A 15 1.02 -2.24 2.78
CA LEU A 15 -0.15 -2.03 1.94
C LEU A 15 -1.34 -1.55 2.78
N PHE A 16 -1.87 -0.37 2.46
CA PHE A 16 -3.08 0.16 3.09
C PHE A 16 -4.32 -0.43 2.40
N VAL A 17 -5.27 -0.95 3.16
CA VAL A 17 -6.50 -1.55 2.63
C VAL A 17 -7.70 -0.97 3.35
N GLY A 18 -8.57 -0.29 2.61
CA GLY A 18 -9.83 0.22 3.14
C GLY A 18 -10.81 0.60 2.03
N THR A 19 -11.76 -0.30 1.76
CA THR A 19 -12.71 -0.14 0.67
C THR A 19 -14.10 0.37 1.10
N LYS A 20 -14.32 0.55 2.41
CA LYS A 20 -15.51 1.22 2.96
C LYS A 20 -15.56 2.66 2.46
N ARG A 21 -16.77 3.19 2.19
CA ARG A 21 -16.97 4.55 1.67
C ARG A 21 -16.29 5.61 2.54
N GLN A 22 -16.33 5.44 3.86
CA GLN A 22 -15.74 6.34 4.84
C GLN A 22 -14.21 6.29 4.86
N ALA A 23 -13.61 5.19 4.38
CA ALA A 23 -12.17 4.95 4.42
C ALA A 23 -11.45 5.28 3.11
N ARG A 24 -12.12 5.17 1.96
CA ARG A 24 -11.48 5.20 0.62
C ARG A 24 -10.54 6.39 0.43
N ASP A 25 -11.08 7.59 0.66
CA ASP A 25 -10.34 8.82 0.38
C ASP A 25 -9.23 9.05 1.41
N ILE A 26 -9.47 8.70 2.67
CA ILE A 26 -8.48 8.77 3.74
C ILE A 26 -7.30 7.83 3.46
N VAL A 27 -7.60 6.58 3.10
CA VAL A 27 -6.58 5.57 2.79
C VAL A 27 -5.71 6.04 1.65
N ARG A 28 -6.33 6.52 0.57
CA ARG A 28 -5.61 7.06 -0.59
C ARG A 28 -4.71 8.23 -0.18
N GLU A 29 -5.26 9.21 0.52
CA GLU A 29 -4.56 10.43 0.93
C GLU A 29 -3.33 10.11 1.81
N GLU A 30 -3.52 9.33 2.88
CA GLU A 30 -2.46 9.02 3.84
C GLU A 30 -1.42 8.05 3.29
N ALA A 31 -1.83 7.07 2.47
CA ALA A 31 -0.88 6.16 1.83
C ALA A 31 -0.02 6.87 0.79
N LEU A 32 -0.60 7.75 -0.04
CA LEU A 32 0.16 8.57 -0.97
C LEU A 32 1.15 9.48 -0.24
N ARG A 33 0.72 10.11 0.85
CA ARG A 33 1.60 10.93 1.70
C ARG A 33 2.78 10.13 2.27
N ALA A 34 2.53 8.89 2.67
CA ALA A 34 3.56 7.98 3.16
C ALA A 34 4.34 7.26 2.05
N GLY A 35 4.07 7.54 0.75
CA GLY A 35 4.67 6.79 -0.36
C GLY A 35 4.48 5.27 -0.23
N SER A 36 3.31 4.85 0.20
CA SER A 36 2.95 3.45 0.44
C SER A 36 1.83 3.03 -0.52
N PRO A 37 1.81 1.75 -0.96
CA PRO A 37 0.74 1.27 -1.82
C PRO A 37 -0.59 1.19 -1.07
N PHE A 38 -1.70 1.24 -1.82
CA PHE A 38 -3.04 1.20 -1.23
C PHE A 38 -4.10 0.54 -2.10
N VAL A 39 -5.17 0.07 -1.45
CA VAL A 39 -6.42 -0.41 -2.07
C VAL A 39 -7.59 0.27 -1.37
N ASP A 40 -8.26 1.16 -2.08
CA ASP A 40 -9.33 2.04 -1.60
C ASP A 40 -10.70 1.73 -2.21
N HIS A 41 -10.78 0.86 -3.22
CA HIS A 41 -12.00 0.61 -3.98
C HIS A 41 -12.53 -0.80 -3.84
N ARG A 42 -11.84 -1.78 -4.41
CA ARG A 42 -12.27 -3.18 -4.35
C ARG A 42 -11.06 -4.08 -4.30
N TRP A 43 -11.06 -4.99 -3.33
CA TRP A 43 -10.15 -6.11 -3.30
C TRP A 43 -10.53 -7.13 -4.39
N LEU A 44 -9.65 -7.35 -5.36
CA LEU A 44 -9.81 -8.43 -6.33
C LEU A 44 -9.27 -9.72 -5.70
N GLY A 45 -10.05 -10.79 -5.75
CA GLY A 45 -9.59 -12.08 -5.23
C GLY A 45 -8.34 -12.55 -5.96
N GLY A 46 -7.33 -12.96 -5.20
CA GLY A 46 -6.01 -13.33 -5.72
C GLY A 46 -5.05 -12.14 -5.86
N MET A 47 -5.36 -10.98 -5.27
CA MET A 47 -4.47 -9.82 -5.27
C MET A 47 -3.08 -10.13 -4.72
N LEU A 48 -3.00 -10.96 -3.68
CA LEU A 48 -1.72 -11.39 -3.10
C LEU A 48 -1.36 -12.80 -3.55
N THR A 49 -2.32 -13.74 -3.49
CA THR A 49 -2.03 -15.16 -3.76
C THR A 49 -1.78 -15.46 -5.23
N ASN A 50 -2.29 -14.62 -6.15
CA ASN A 50 -2.03 -14.72 -7.58
C ASN A 50 -1.43 -13.41 -8.13
N PHE A 51 -0.40 -12.89 -7.45
CA PHE A 51 0.24 -11.63 -7.81
C PHE A 51 0.80 -11.62 -9.24
N LYS A 52 1.17 -12.78 -9.81
CA LYS A 52 1.62 -12.89 -11.21
C LYS A 52 0.56 -12.37 -12.20
N THR A 53 -0.71 -12.74 -12.03
CA THR A 53 -1.81 -12.26 -12.89
C THR A 53 -2.14 -10.79 -12.61
N VAL A 54 -2.04 -10.36 -11.35
CA VAL A 54 -2.21 -8.95 -10.97
C VAL A 54 -1.16 -8.08 -11.65
N LYS A 55 0.10 -8.52 -11.67
CA LYS A 55 1.22 -7.84 -12.34
C LYS A 55 1.00 -7.72 -13.85
N GLN A 56 0.41 -8.72 -14.50
CA GLN A 56 -0.01 -8.61 -15.91
C GLN A 56 -1.09 -7.56 -16.11
N SER A 57 -2.06 -7.47 -15.19
CA SER A 57 -3.13 -6.47 -15.25
C SER A 57 -2.60 -5.05 -15.00
N ILE A 58 -1.61 -4.89 -14.12
CA ILE A 58 -0.88 -3.62 -13.92
C ILE A 58 -0.10 -3.25 -15.18
N LYS A 59 0.59 -4.21 -15.81
CA LYS A 59 1.27 -3.96 -17.09
C LYS A 59 0.29 -3.48 -18.16
N ARG A 60 -0.87 -4.12 -18.28
CA ARG A 60 -1.94 -3.71 -19.20
C ARG A 60 -2.44 -2.28 -18.91
N LEU A 61 -2.60 -1.93 -17.63
CA LEU A 61 -2.96 -0.57 -17.23
C LEU A 61 -1.91 0.47 -17.67
N ASN A 62 -0.62 0.15 -17.52
CA ASN A 62 0.47 1.02 -17.95
C ASN A 62 0.51 1.16 -19.47
N GLU A 63 0.34 0.07 -20.22
CA GLU A 63 0.24 0.09 -21.69
C GLU A 63 -0.92 0.99 -22.15
N LEU A 64 -2.11 0.83 -21.57
CA LEU A 64 -3.28 1.67 -21.88
C LEU A 64 -3.06 3.14 -21.50
N SER A 65 -2.29 3.42 -20.45
CA SER A 65 -1.97 4.79 -20.04
C SER A 65 -1.00 5.45 -21.02
N LEU A 66 0.03 4.72 -21.46
CA LEU A 66 0.99 5.16 -22.46
C LEU A 66 0.31 5.42 -23.83
N MET A 67 -0.58 4.53 -24.27
CA MET A 67 -1.34 4.71 -25.53
C MET A 67 -2.22 5.97 -25.58
N ILE A 68 -2.61 6.49 -24.41
CA ILE A 68 -3.36 7.75 -24.30
C ILE A 68 -2.39 8.92 -24.32
N GLU A 69 -1.28 8.80 -23.61
CA GLU A 69 -0.27 9.86 -23.50
C GLU A 69 0.46 10.10 -24.83
N ASP A 70 0.73 9.05 -25.61
CA ASP A 70 1.41 9.12 -26.89
C ASP A 70 0.48 9.44 -28.08
N GLY A 71 -0.82 9.59 -27.84
CA GLY A 71 -1.83 9.89 -28.86
C GLY A 71 -2.14 8.72 -29.81
N SER A 72 -1.65 7.51 -29.55
CA SER A 72 -1.97 6.31 -30.34
C SER A 72 -3.46 6.01 -30.36
N MET A 73 -4.19 6.39 -29.31
CA MET A 73 -5.64 6.22 -29.21
C MET A 73 -6.42 7.01 -30.27
N ASP A 74 -5.89 8.13 -30.77
CA ASP A 74 -6.55 8.98 -31.77
C ASP A 74 -6.59 8.34 -33.16
N ARG A 75 -5.73 7.33 -33.38
CA ARG A 75 -5.68 6.56 -34.63
C ARG A 75 -6.72 5.43 -34.67
N LEU A 76 -7.42 5.18 -33.56
CA LEU A 76 -8.43 4.14 -33.44
C LEU A 76 -9.82 4.66 -33.80
N SER A 77 -10.74 3.72 -34.08
CA SER A 77 -12.14 4.10 -34.19
C SER A 77 -12.67 4.63 -32.84
N LYS A 78 -13.63 5.56 -32.88
CA LYS A 78 -14.28 6.10 -31.65
C LYS A 78 -14.80 5.01 -30.71
N LYS A 79 -15.26 3.88 -31.28
CA LYS A 79 -15.77 2.73 -30.53
C LYS A 79 -14.65 1.99 -29.79
N GLU A 80 -13.52 1.75 -30.44
CA GLU A 80 -12.35 1.09 -29.85
C GLU A 80 -11.70 1.97 -28.80
N ALA A 81 -11.51 3.26 -29.10
CA ALA A 81 -11.00 4.25 -28.14
C ALA A 81 -11.86 4.28 -26.87
N LEU A 82 -13.19 4.32 -27.00
CA LEU A 82 -14.10 4.27 -25.84
C LEU A 82 -13.98 2.96 -25.06
N THR A 83 -13.72 1.84 -25.73
CA THR A 83 -13.57 0.52 -25.09
C THR A 83 -12.30 0.48 -24.26
N TYR A 84 -11.18 0.95 -24.81
CA TYR A 84 -9.91 1.04 -24.09
C TYR A 84 -9.94 2.06 -22.96
N GLN A 85 -10.62 3.19 -23.13
CA GLN A 85 -10.82 4.14 -22.04
C GLN A 85 -11.57 3.50 -20.86
N ARG A 86 -12.67 2.78 -21.14
CA ARG A 86 -13.43 2.07 -20.10
C ARG A 86 -12.61 0.96 -19.44
N GLU A 87 -11.79 0.26 -20.20
CA GLU A 87 -10.87 -0.75 -19.68
C GLU A 87 -9.85 -0.12 -18.72
N LYS A 88 -9.19 0.97 -19.15
CA LYS A 88 -8.26 1.74 -18.32
C LYS A 88 -8.92 2.21 -17.04
N ASP A 89 -10.07 2.88 -17.12
CA ASP A 89 -10.76 3.43 -15.96
C ASP A 89 -11.13 2.32 -14.96
N LYS A 90 -11.53 1.14 -15.46
CA LYS A 90 -11.84 -0.02 -14.62
C LYS A 90 -10.60 -0.57 -13.93
N LEU A 91 -9.49 -0.70 -14.65
CA LEU A 91 -8.22 -1.16 -14.09
C LEU A 91 -7.65 -0.16 -13.10
N ALA A 92 -7.60 1.14 -13.45
CA ALA A 92 -7.10 2.22 -12.61
C ALA A 92 -7.84 2.30 -11.28
N ARG A 93 -9.17 2.15 -11.30
CA ARG A 93 -10.00 2.12 -10.09
C ARG A 93 -9.65 1.00 -9.11
N SER A 94 -9.14 -0.13 -9.57
CA SER A 94 -8.86 -1.29 -8.70
C SER A 94 -7.37 -1.53 -8.45
N LEU A 95 -6.51 -1.10 -9.37
CA LEU A 95 -5.08 -1.39 -9.36
C LEU A 95 -4.21 -0.13 -9.23
N GLY A 96 -4.79 1.07 -9.36
CA GLY A 96 -4.04 2.34 -9.39
C GLY A 96 -3.14 2.53 -8.17
N GLY A 97 -3.64 2.20 -6.97
CA GLY A 97 -2.86 2.32 -5.73
C GLY A 97 -1.78 1.27 -5.52
N ILE A 98 -1.70 0.24 -6.37
CA ILE A 98 -0.68 -0.83 -6.30
C ILE A 98 0.22 -0.87 -7.54
N VAL A 99 0.14 0.13 -8.43
CA VAL A 99 0.98 0.19 -9.65
C VAL A 99 2.47 0.22 -9.32
N SER A 100 2.85 0.88 -8.22
CA SER A 100 4.25 0.98 -7.76
C SER A 100 4.76 -0.29 -7.06
N MET A 101 3.91 -1.31 -6.86
CA MET A 101 4.32 -2.55 -6.18
C MET A 101 5.07 -3.48 -7.15
N ASN A 102 6.33 -3.77 -6.83
CA ASN A 102 7.14 -4.72 -7.58
C ASN A 102 6.94 -6.19 -7.15
N GLY A 103 6.45 -6.38 -5.91
CA GLY A 103 6.20 -7.66 -5.26
C GLY A 103 5.01 -7.60 -4.31
N VAL A 104 4.76 -8.70 -3.60
CA VAL A 104 3.78 -8.72 -2.50
C VAL A 104 4.27 -7.86 -1.33
N PRO A 105 3.37 -7.25 -0.54
CA PRO A 105 3.75 -6.39 0.56
C PRO A 105 4.25 -7.20 1.76
N ASP A 106 5.07 -6.58 2.60
CA ASP A 106 5.63 -7.19 3.82
C ASP A 106 4.66 -7.13 5.00
N ALA A 107 3.71 -6.18 4.98
CA ALA A 107 2.61 -6.12 5.94
C ALA A 107 1.38 -5.45 5.34
N LEU A 108 0.21 -5.74 5.91
CA LEU A 108 -1.04 -5.07 5.58
C LEU A 108 -1.51 -4.19 6.74
N PHE A 109 -1.98 -3.00 6.41
CA PHE A 109 -2.80 -2.19 7.31
C PHE A 109 -4.25 -2.19 6.82
N VAL A 110 -5.15 -2.78 7.60
CA VAL A 110 -6.54 -3.05 7.20
C VAL A 110 -7.53 -2.26 8.05
N ILE A 111 -8.35 -1.44 7.38
CA ILE A 111 -9.50 -0.77 8.00
C ILE A 111 -10.74 -1.63 7.80
N ASP A 112 -11.35 -2.01 8.92
CA ASP A 112 -12.40 -3.01 9.04
C ASP A 112 -12.01 -4.40 8.52
N VAL A 113 -11.49 -5.23 9.41
CA VAL A 113 -11.18 -6.64 9.12
C VAL A 113 -12.42 -7.45 8.70
N GLY A 114 -13.61 -7.05 9.17
CA GLY A 114 -14.89 -7.66 8.82
C GLY A 114 -15.31 -7.40 7.38
N TYR A 115 -15.05 -6.21 6.86
CA TYR A 115 -15.33 -5.88 5.47
C TYR A 115 -14.26 -6.43 4.52
N GLN A 116 -12.99 -6.48 4.95
CA GLN A 116 -11.87 -6.93 4.10
C GLN A 116 -11.50 -8.41 4.29
N LYS A 117 -12.48 -9.31 4.48
CA LYS A 117 -12.21 -10.74 4.76
C LYS A 117 -11.29 -11.41 3.75
N ASN A 118 -11.47 -11.11 2.46
CA ASN A 118 -10.64 -11.71 1.40
C ASN A 118 -9.17 -11.29 1.51
N ALA A 119 -8.90 -10.02 1.83
CA ALA A 119 -7.55 -9.53 2.05
C ALA A 119 -6.88 -10.23 3.23
N VAL A 120 -7.62 -10.35 4.35
CA VAL A 120 -7.16 -11.06 5.57
C VAL A 120 -6.86 -12.53 5.27
N VAL A 121 -7.76 -13.22 4.57
CA VAL A 121 -7.58 -14.63 4.21
C VAL A 121 -6.36 -14.84 3.31
N GLU A 122 -6.18 -13.98 2.30
CA GLU A 122 -5.02 -14.07 1.40
C GLU A 122 -3.70 -13.76 2.10
N ALA A 123 -3.65 -12.69 2.91
CA ALA A 123 -2.45 -12.33 3.67
C ALA A 123 -2.06 -13.44 4.64
N ARG A 124 -3.01 -14.01 5.38
CA ARG A 124 -2.78 -15.14 6.29
C ARG A 124 -2.23 -16.37 5.57
N LYS A 125 -2.73 -16.68 4.37
CA LYS A 125 -2.22 -17.82 3.57
C LYS A 125 -0.76 -17.65 3.17
N LEU A 126 -0.31 -16.42 2.98
CA LEU A 126 1.07 -16.10 2.62
C LEU A 126 1.97 -15.79 3.82
N GLY A 127 1.41 -15.81 5.05
CA GLY A 127 2.15 -15.44 6.26
C GLY A 127 2.48 -13.96 6.34
N ILE A 128 1.76 -13.10 5.62
CA ILE A 128 1.96 -11.65 5.67
C ILE A 128 1.27 -11.10 6.93
N PRO A 129 2.00 -10.41 7.82
CA PRO A 129 1.43 -9.88 9.06
C PRO A 129 0.39 -8.79 8.81
N ILE A 130 -0.68 -8.81 9.60
CA ILE A 130 -1.84 -7.93 9.46
C ILE A 130 -1.95 -7.01 10.68
N ILE A 131 -1.98 -5.71 10.41
CA ILE A 131 -2.32 -4.65 11.36
C ILE A 131 -3.77 -4.25 11.07
N GLY A 132 -4.71 -4.68 11.90
CA GLY A 132 -6.13 -4.54 11.64
C GLY A 132 -6.84 -3.66 12.66
N ILE A 133 -7.68 -2.74 12.19
CA ILE A 133 -8.66 -2.07 13.05
C ILE A 133 -9.85 -3.01 13.25
N VAL A 134 -10.16 -3.31 14.51
CA VAL A 134 -11.22 -4.23 14.89
C VAL A 134 -12.22 -3.49 15.77
N ASP A 135 -13.47 -3.43 15.29
CA ASP A 135 -14.61 -2.95 16.07
C ASP A 135 -15.30 -4.10 16.82
N THR A 136 -16.18 -3.77 17.75
CA THR A 136 -16.91 -4.68 18.66
C THR A 136 -17.66 -5.83 17.97
N ASN A 137 -18.03 -5.66 16.70
CA ASN A 137 -18.78 -6.64 15.91
C ASN A 137 -17.88 -7.62 15.12
N ASN A 138 -16.56 -7.49 15.25
CA ASN A 138 -15.60 -8.24 14.44
C ASN A 138 -14.67 -9.11 15.29
N SER A 139 -14.27 -10.26 14.74
CA SER A 139 -13.30 -11.15 15.38
C SER A 139 -11.87 -10.63 15.20
N THR A 140 -11.06 -10.79 16.24
CA THR A 140 -9.61 -10.54 16.19
C THR A 140 -8.83 -11.73 15.63
N GLU A 141 -9.49 -12.84 15.33
CA GLU A 141 -8.84 -14.06 14.85
C GLU A 141 -8.14 -13.84 13.50
N GLY A 142 -6.87 -14.26 13.42
CA GLY A 142 -6.06 -14.13 12.21
C GLY A 142 -5.52 -12.72 11.97
N ILE A 143 -5.56 -11.85 12.98
CA ILE A 143 -4.95 -10.51 12.97
C ILE A 143 -3.78 -10.49 13.95
N ASP A 144 -2.58 -10.16 13.47
CA ASP A 144 -1.36 -10.17 14.28
C ASP A 144 -1.25 -8.96 15.21
N TYR A 145 -1.64 -7.78 14.70
CA TYR A 145 -1.59 -6.52 15.43
C TYR A 145 -2.97 -5.86 15.43
N VAL A 146 -3.72 -6.05 16.51
CA VAL A 146 -5.07 -5.51 16.66
C VAL A 146 -5.02 -4.07 17.17
N ILE A 147 -5.72 -3.18 16.47
CA ILE A 147 -6.04 -1.84 16.92
C ILE A 147 -7.54 -1.81 17.26
N PRO A 148 -7.92 -1.87 18.54
CA PRO A 148 -9.32 -1.78 18.92
C PRO A 148 -9.83 -0.37 18.62
N GLY A 149 -10.89 -0.25 17.83
CA GLY A 149 -11.37 1.08 17.43
C GLY A 149 -12.57 1.08 16.51
N ASN A 150 -13.25 2.23 16.49
CA ASN A 150 -14.36 2.49 15.58
C ASN A 150 -13.87 2.64 14.14
N ASP A 151 -14.38 1.80 13.25
CA ASP A 151 -14.04 1.69 11.84
C ASP A 151 -15.11 2.29 10.89
N ASP A 152 -16.17 2.87 11.45
CA ASP A 152 -17.26 3.55 10.73
C ASP A 152 -17.14 5.07 10.77
N SER A 153 -16.42 5.61 11.76
CA SER A 153 -16.18 7.06 11.89
C SER A 153 -15.02 7.52 11.03
N THR A 154 -15.29 8.41 10.07
CA THR A 154 -14.27 9.08 9.23
C THR A 154 -13.16 9.73 10.08
N ARG A 155 -13.49 10.32 11.23
CA ARG A 155 -12.48 10.93 12.12
C ARG A 155 -11.57 9.89 12.76
N ALA A 156 -12.14 8.77 13.20
CA ALA A 156 -11.37 7.68 13.80
C ALA A 156 -10.47 7.00 12.77
N ILE A 157 -11.02 6.64 11.60
CA ILE A 157 -10.26 6.06 10.49
C ILE A 157 -9.09 6.96 10.10
N ARG A 158 -9.31 8.28 10.00
CA ARG A 158 -8.24 9.25 9.70
C ARG A 158 -7.17 9.28 10.78
N LEU A 159 -7.54 9.23 12.05
CA LEU A 159 -6.58 9.17 13.15
C LEU A 159 -5.67 7.94 13.03
N TYR A 160 -6.24 6.75 12.77
CA TYR A 160 -5.47 5.53 12.64
C TYR A 160 -4.60 5.53 11.38
N ALA A 161 -5.16 5.86 10.21
CA ALA A 161 -4.43 5.89 8.95
C ALA A 161 -3.28 6.90 9.00
N ARG A 162 -3.53 8.10 9.56
CA ARG A 162 -2.50 9.11 9.77
C ARG A 162 -1.42 8.63 10.73
N GLY A 163 -1.78 8.02 11.86
CA GLY A 163 -0.81 7.50 12.82
C GLY A 163 0.09 6.40 12.24
N VAL A 164 -0.45 5.55 11.36
CA VAL A 164 0.35 4.55 10.62
C VAL A 164 1.25 5.24 9.59
N ALA A 165 0.71 6.17 8.79
CA ALA A 165 1.49 6.92 7.81
C ALA A 165 2.63 7.73 8.45
N ASP A 166 2.38 8.38 9.58
CA ASP A 166 3.40 9.10 10.35
C ASP A 166 4.47 8.14 10.87
N ALA A 167 4.09 6.96 11.39
CA ALA A 167 5.04 5.94 11.81
C ALA A 167 5.89 5.39 10.64
N ILE A 168 5.36 5.34 9.42
CA ILE A 168 6.12 4.94 8.23
C ILE A 168 7.17 5.99 7.90
N LEU A 169 6.77 7.27 7.88
CA LEU A 169 7.66 8.39 7.59
C LEU A 169 8.76 8.51 8.65
N GLU A 170 8.42 8.40 9.93
CA GLU A 170 9.36 8.36 11.05
C GLU A 170 10.38 7.22 10.88
N GLY A 171 9.92 6.00 10.57
CA GLY A 171 10.81 4.85 10.39
C GLY A 171 11.77 5.02 9.21
N ARG A 172 11.31 5.57 8.08
CA ARG A 172 12.18 5.86 6.94
C ARG A 172 13.20 6.96 7.22
N ALA A 173 12.79 8.01 7.94
CA ALA A 173 13.70 9.09 8.33
C ALA A 173 14.80 8.59 9.28
N GLN A 174 14.45 7.71 10.23
CA GLN A 174 15.42 7.10 11.13
C GLN A 174 16.47 6.27 10.36
N SER A 175 16.04 5.45 9.39
CA SER A 175 16.93 4.66 8.54
C SER A 175 17.92 5.52 7.75
N LEU A 176 17.44 6.65 7.19
CA LEU A 176 18.30 7.60 6.48
C LEU A 176 19.34 8.24 7.42
N ASN A 177 18.94 8.66 8.62
CA ASN A 177 19.86 9.24 9.58
C ASN A 177 20.91 8.22 10.06
N GLU A 178 20.51 6.97 10.31
CA GLU A 178 21.44 5.91 10.69
C GLU A 178 22.44 5.59 9.57
N ALA A 179 22.00 5.63 8.30
CA ALA A 179 22.89 5.49 7.15
C ALA A 179 23.90 6.64 7.04
N ILE A 180 23.44 7.89 7.19
CA ILE A 180 24.32 9.08 7.13
C ILE A 180 25.33 9.08 8.28
N SER A 181 24.89 8.83 9.51
CA SER A 181 25.81 8.76 10.65
C SER A 181 26.78 7.59 10.52
N GLY A 182 26.34 6.44 10.02
CA GLY A 182 27.23 5.29 9.77
C GLY A 182 28.30 5.58 8.72
N GLU A 183 28.00 6.36 7.68
CA GLU A 183 28.98 6.81 6.70
C GLU A 183 29.97 7.84 7.29
N GLU A 184 29.49 8.77 8.13
CA GLU A 184 30.32 9.78 8.80
C GLU A 184 31.35 9.15 9.78
N PHE A 185 30.96 8.08 10.49
CA PHE A 185 31.88 7.30 11.34
C PHE A 185 32.94 6.50 10.55
N VAL A 186 32.64 6.10 9.32
CA VAL A 186 33.59 5.34 8.47
C VAL A 186 34.60 6.26 7.80
N GLU A 187 34.21 7.48 7.43
CA GLU A 187 35.16 8.49 6.94
C GLU A 187 36.17 8.90 8.03
N GLU A 188 35.73 9.11 9.28
CA GLU A 188 36.65 9.48 10.39
C GLU A 188 37.66 8.40 10.76
N GLU A 189 37.35 7.10 10.66
CA GLU A 189 38.32 6.03 10.96
C GLU A 189 39.38 5.85 9.84
N SER A 190 39.09 6.29 8.62
CA SER A 190 40.00 6.12 7.48
C SER A 190 41.17 7.12 7.47
N ASP A 191 41.03 8.26 8.17
CA ASP A 191 42.03 9.34 8.23
C ASP A 191 43.05 9.21 9.39
N VAL A 192 43.00 8.14 10.20
CA VAL A 192 43.87 7.97 11.38
C VAL A 192 45.05 7.00 11.14
N SER A 193 45.37 6.67 9.89
CA SER A 193 46.40 5.65 9.57
C SER A 193 47.64 6.13 8.78
N GLU A 194 48.01 7.41 8.87
CA GLU A 194 49.36 7.86 8.48
C GLU A 194 49.92 8.90 9.47
N VAL A 195 50.64 8.44 10.50
CA VAL A 195 51.74 9.20 11.14
C VAL A 195 52.82 8.24 11.64
#